data_AF-A0A942ATG8-F1
#
_entry.id   AF-A0A942ATG8-F1
#
_cell.length_a   1.000
_cell.length_b   1.000
_cell.length_c   1.000
_cell.angle_alpha   90.00
_cell.angle_beta   90.00
_cell.angle_gamma   90.00
#
_symmetry.space_group_name_H-M   'P 1'
#
loop_
_entity.id
_entity.type
_entity.pdbx_description
1 polymer ?
#
loop_
_entity_poly.entity_id
_entity_poly.type
_entity_poly.pdbx_seq_one_letter_code
_entity_poly.pdbx_strand_id
1 'polypeptide(L)'
;MLSNYRILKKLNPKSNYKPLAVPRIITIYQACVKHKIQDTLIQRLHFNDLHLLLISLDIIEIRQAIFQLKKSKSNGQEVKELNPEEAVKFLKGGGI
;
A
#
# COMPACT_ATOMS: atom_id res chain seq x y z
N MET A 1 21.64 10.82 8.40
CA MET A 1 20.35 10.18 8.76
C MET A 1 20.48 8.90 9.61
N LEU A 2 21.62 8.60 10.25
CA LEU A 2 21.79 7.35 11.04
C LEU A 2 21.76 7.55 12.57
N SER A 3 21.73 8.79 13.05
CA SER A 3 21.87 9.13 14.47
C SER A 3 20.62 8.78 15.31
N ASN A 4 19.44 8.79 14.70
CA ASN A 4 18.17 8.58 15.42
C ASN A 4 17.85 7.09 15.68
N TYR A 5 18.41 6.16 14.90
CA TYR A 5 18.13 4.74 15.05
C TYR A 5 18.71 4.14 16.35
N ARG A 6 19.84 4.69 16.83
CA ARG A 6 20.50 4.25 18.06
C ARG A 6 19.73 4.64 19.32
N ILE A 7 19.05 5.79 19.31
CA ILE A 7 18.23 6.27 20.41
C ILE A 7 16.97 5.40 20.54
N LEU A 8 16.32 5.09 19.42
CA LEU A 8 15.14 4.23 19.37
C LEU A 8 15.44 2.79 19.83
N LYS A 9 16.64 2.27 19.53
CA LYS A 9 17.04 0.91 19.95
C LYS A 9 17.37 0.81 21.46
N LYS A 10 17.86 1.90 22.08
CA LYS A 10 18.13 1.96 23.53
C LYS A 10 16.85 2.11 24.38
N LEU A 11 15.75 2.56 23.78
CA LEU A 11 14.45 2.73 24.44
C LEU A 11 13.57 1.48 24.39
N ASN A 12 14.11 0.33 24.00
CA ASN A 12 13.33 -0.89 23.85
C ASN A 12 13.73 -1.95 24.90
N PRO A 13 13.38 -1.75 26.19
CA PRO A 13 13.27 -2.90 27.08
C PRO A 13 12.11 -3.76 26.55
N LYS A 14 12.29 -5.09 26.52
CA LYS A 14 11.21 -6.04 26.22
C LYS A 14 10.04 -5.74 27.16
N SER A 15 9.07 -5.00 26.67
CA SER A 15 8.05 -4.39 27.50
C SER A 15 6.71 -4.68 26.86
N ASN A 16 5.80 -5.14 27.71
CA ASN A 16 4.36 -5.17 27.46
C ASN A 16 3.82 -3.73 27.34
N TYR A 17 4.38 -2.92 26.42
CA TYR A 17 3.83 -1.60 26.11
C TYR A 17 2.55 -1.82 25.30
N LYS A 18 1.40 -1.57 25.94
CA LYS A 18 0.17 -1.29 25.20
C LYS A 18 0.44 -0.05 24.37
N PRO A 19 0.36 -0.10 23.03
CA PRO A 19 0.60 1.08 22.21
C PRO A 19 -0.37 2.17 22.67
N LEU A 20 0.17 3.35 22.99
CA LEU A 20 -0.65 4.53 23.27
C LEU A 20 -1.59 4.73 22.08
N ALA A 21 -2.88 4.92 22.35
CA ALA A 21 -3.85 5.20 21.31
C ALA A 21 -3.44 6.50 20.59
N VAL A 22 -2.84 6.36 19.42
CA VAL A 22 -2.41 7.50 18.62
C VAL A 22 -3.66 8.20 18.11
N PRO A 23 -3.84 9.51 18.37
CA PRO A 23 -4.96 10.26 17.83
C PRO A 23 -5.05 10.08 16.30
N ARG A 24 -6.26 9.85 15.80
CA ARG A 24 -6.53 9.57 14.37
C ARG A 24 -6.00 10.66 13.42
N ILE A 25 -5.84 11.89 13.91
CA ILE A 25 -5.25 12.99 13.15
C ILE A 25 -3.77 12.73 12.81
N ILE A 26 -2.99 12.17 13.74
CA ILE A 26 -1.56 11.89 13.53
C ILE A 26 -1.40 10.81 12.47
N THR A 27 -2.23 9.77 12.51
CA THR A 27 -2.19 8.70 11.50
C THR A 27 -2.52 9.22 10.10
N ILE A 28 -3.46 10.17 10.00
CA ILE A 28 -3.82 10.81 8.73
C ILE A 28 -2.66 11.66 8.21
N TYR A 29 -2.01 12.47 9.06
CA TYR A 29 -0.83 13.23 8.65
C TYR A 29 0.33 12.33 8.22
N GLN A 30 0.58 11.22 8.93
CA GLN A 30 1.58 10.24 8.53
C GLN A 30 1.28 9.63 7.15
N ALA A 31 0.01 9.36 6.85
CA ALA A 31 -0.42 8.89 5.54
C ALA A 31 -0.24 9.95 4.45
N CYS A 32 -0.50 11.23 4.73
CA CYS A 32 -0.20 12.32 3.81
C CYS A 32 1.30 12.39 3.47
N VAL A 33 2.17 12.22 4.47
CA VAL A 33 3.63 12.17 4.27
C VAL A 33 4.04 10.96 3.43
N LYS A 34 3.48 9.77 3.72
CA LYS A 34 3.74 8.54 2.97
C LYS A 34 3.42 8.71 1.49
N HIS A 35 2.26 9.27 1.17
CA HIS A 35 1.78 9.48 -0.20
C HIS A 35 2.29 10.78 -0.85
N LYS A 36 3.15 11.55 -0.16
CA LYS A 36 3.70 12.83 -0.64
C LYS A 36 2.61 13.81 -1.08
N ILE A 37 1.52 13.89 -0.33
CA ILE A 37 0.43 14.84 -0.59
C ILE A 37 0.94 16.27 -0.37
N GLN A 38 0.65 17.16 -1.31
CA GLN A 38 1.05 18.57 -1.23
C GLN A 38 0.33 19.30 -0.09
N ASP A 39 1.06 20.11 0.67
CA ASP A 39 0.51 20.87 1.81
C ASP A 39 -0.67 21.77 1.42
N THR A 40 -0.61 22.37 0.23
CA THR A 40 -1.71 23.21 -0.30
C THR A 40 -3.00 22.42 -0.48
N LEU A 41 -2.91 21.14 -0.82
CA LEU A 41 -4.05 20.24 -0.99
C LEU A 41 -4.61 19.82 0.38
N ILE A 42 -3.73 19.53 1.34
CA ILE A 42 -4.10 19.21 2.73
C ILE A 42 -4.88 20.38 3.37
N GLN A 43 -4.44 21.62 3.14
CA GLN A 43 -5.07 22.81 3.69
C GLN A 43 -6.42 23.15 3.05
N ARG A 44 -6.65 22.76 1.80
CA ARG A 44 -7.86 23.13 1.02
C ARG A 44 -8.95 22.07 1.04
N LEU A 45 -8.60 20.80 1.22
CA LEU A 45 -9.57 19.71 1.22
C LEU A 45 -10.33 19.64 2.55
N HIS A 46 -11.62 19.33 2.46
CA HIS A 46 -12.38 18.92 3.62
C HIS A 46 -11.83 17.59 4.15
N PHE A 47 -11.92 17.38 5.47
CA PHE A 47 -11.37 16.21 6.15
C PHE A 47 -11.82 14.88 5.52
N ASN A 48 -13.11 14.74 5.20
CA ASN A 48 -13.65 13.51 4.63
C ASN A 48 -13.07 13.21 3.24
N ASP A 49 -12.88 14.25 2.41
CA ASP A 49 -12.34 14.10 1.06
C ASP A 49 -10.87 13.72 1.10
N LEU A 50 -10.10 14.37 1.99
CA LEU A 50 -8.71 14.00 2.25
C LEU A 50 -8.62 12.55 2.76
N HIS A 51 -9.51 12.15 3.66
CA HIS A 51 -9.52 10.78 4.19
C HIS A 51 -9.84 9.75 3.10
N LEU A 52 -10.84 10.03 2.26
CA LEU A 52 -11.20 9.17 1.13
C LEU A 52 -10.08 9.06 0.10
N LEU A 53 -9.40 10.17 -0.18
CA LEU A 53 -8.23 10.20 -1.05
C LEU A 53 -7.13 9.28 -0.52
N LEU A 54 -6.79 9.38 0.77
CA LEU A 54 -5.76 8.55 1.39
C LEU A 54 -6.11 7.05 1.32
N ILE A 55 -7.37 6.70 1.63
CA ILE A 55 -7.86 5.31 1.50
C ILE A 55 -7.72 4.82 0.06
N SER A 56 -8.07 5.66 -0.92
CA SER A 56 -7.99 5.30 -2.34
C SER A 56 -6.54 5.04 -2.78
N LEU A 57 -5.59 5.86 -2.31
CA LEU A 57 -4.17 5.67 -2.58
C LEU A 57 -3.62 4.39 -1.94
N ASP A 58 -4.00 4.11 -0.70
CA ASP A 58 -3.61 2.87 -0.02
C ASP A 58 -4.16 1.62 -0.76
N ILE A 59 -5.40 1.67 -1.27
CA ILE A 59 -5.97 0.58 -2.07
C ILE A 59 -5.14 0.33 -3.33
N ILE A 60 -4.72 1.39 -4.02
CA ILE A 60 -3.91 1.29 -5.24
C ILE A 60 -2.55 0.66 -4.93
N GLU A 61 -1.88 1.11 -3.87
CA GLU A 61 -0.59 0.57 -3.45
C GLU A 61 -0.69 -0.91 -3.07
N ILE A 62 -1.73 -1.31 -2.32
CA ILE A 62 -1.95 -2.72 -1.96
C ILE A 62 -2.21 -3.56 -3.20
N ARG A 63 -3.02 -3.09 -4.15
CA ARG A 63 -3.27 -3.81 -5.41
C ARG A 63 -1.99 -4.01 -6.20
N GLN A 64 -1.13 -2.99 -6.29
CA GLN A 64 0.17 -3.08 -6.95
C GLN A 64 1.09 -4.07 -6.23
N ALA A 65 1.16 -4.02 -4.89
CA ALA A 65 1.96 -4.97 -4.12
C ALA A 65 1.50 -6.42 -4.34
N ILE A 66 0.19 -6.68 -4.34
CA ILE A 66 -0.37 -8.01 -4.65
C ILE A 66 0.00 -8.45 -6.06
N PHE A 67 -0.10 -7.55 -7.05
CA PHE A 67 0.28 -7.84 -8.42
C PHE A 67 1.77 -8.20 -8.53
N GLN A 68 2.66 -7.42 -7.91
CA GLN A 68 4.10 -7.70 -7.91
C GLN A 68 4.43 -9.02 -7.21
N LEU A 69 3.75 -9.35 -6.10
CA LEU A 69 3.91 -10.64 -5.41
C LEU A 69 3.46 -11.83 -6.27
N LYS A 70 2.38 -11.67 -7.05
CA LYS A 70 1.94 -12.69 -8.01
C LYS A 70 2.97 -12.87 -9.12
N LYS A 71 3.47 -11.76 -9.67
CA LYS A 71 4.52 -11.76 -10.70
C LYS A 71 5.85 -12.34 -10.20
N SER A 72 6.24 -12.10 -8.95
CA SER A 72 7.48 -12.65 -8.40
C SER A 72 7.37 -14.14 -8.03
N LYS A 73 6.16 -14.65 -7.80
CA LYS A 73 5.91 -16.07 -7.50
C LYS A 73 5.84 -16.95 -8.74
N SER A 74 5.75 -16.38 -9.95
CA SER A 74 5.83 -17.14 -11.20
C SER A 74 7.29 -17.48 -11.53
N ASN A 75 7.92 -18.28 -10.67
CA ASN A 75 9.24 -18.88 -10.91
C ASN A 75 9.18 -19.83 -12.12
N GLY A 76 9.27 -19.28 -13.34
CA GLY A 76 9.48 -20.02 -14.59
C GLY A 76 8.23 -20.42 -15.38
N GLN A 77 7.01 -20.08 -14.92
CA GLN A 77 5.80 -20.19 -15.75
C GLN A 77 5.44 -18.81 -16.29
N GLU A 78 5.54 -18.61 -17.60
CA GLU A 78 4.96 -17.45 -18.27
C GLU A 78 3.44 -17.47 -18.05
N VAL A 79 2.97 -16.67 -17.11
CA VAL A 79 1.54 -16.42 -16.95
C VAL A 79 1.16 -15.41 -18.03
N LYS A 80 0.66 -15.92 -19.17
CA LYS A 80 0.08 -15.09 -20.24
C LYS A 80 -1.30 -14.62 -19.80
N GLU A 81 -1.47 -13.32 -19.61
CA GLU A 81 -2.79 -12.73 -19.38
C GLU A 81 -3.58 -12.85 -20.69
N LEU A 82 -4.67 -13.63 -20.65
CA LEU A 82 -5.59 -13.79 -21.78
C LEU A 82 -6.80 -12.88 -21.57
N ASN A 83 -7.24 -12.23 -22.64
CA ASN A 83 -8.54 -11.56 -22.60
C ASN A 83 -9.67 -12.59 -22.43
N PRO A 84 -10.84 -12.19 -21.87
CA PRO A 84 -11.94 -13.13 -21.62
C PRO A 84 -12.36 -13.93 -22.87
N GLU A 85 -12.35 -13.30 -24.04
CA GLU A 85 -12.65 -13.93 -25.32
C GLU A 85 -11.61 -14.99 -25.72
N GLU A 86 -10.33 -14.73 -25.45
CA GLU A 86 -9.23 -15.67 -25.71
C GLU A 86 -9.24 -16.83 -24.71
N ALA A 87 -9.59 -16.57 -23.44
CA ALA A 87 -9.73 -17.60 -22.43
C ALA A 87 -10.85 -18.59 -22.78
N VAL A 88 -11.98 -18.10 -23.31
CA VAL A 88 -13.08 -18.96 -23.79
C VAL A 88 -12.65 -19.80 -24.99
N LYS A 89 -11.88 -19.24 -25.93
CA LYS A 89 -11.35 -19.99 -27.07
C LYS A 89 -10.37 -21.08 -26.64
N PHE A 90 -9.49 -20.77 -25.69
CA PHE A 90 -8.55 -21.73 -25.11
C PHE A 90 -9.27 -22.90 -24.42
N LEU A 91 -10.28 -22.60 -23.58
CA LEU A 91 -11.06 -23.64 -22.89
C LEU A 91 -11.86 -24.54 -23.84
N LYS A 92 -12.22 -24.04 -25.02
CA LYS A 92 -12.91 -24.80 -26.06
C LYS A 92 -11.96 -25.59 -26.97
N GLY A 93 -10.66 -25.62 -26.65
CA GLY A 93 -9.66 -26.38 -27.41
C GLY A 93 -9.16 -25.67 -28.67
N GLY A 94 -9.47 -24.38 -28.85
CA GLY A 94 -8.87 -23.57 -29.90
C GLY A 94 -7.44 -23.19 -29.52
N GLY A 95 -6.46 -23.69 -30.27
CA GLY A 95 -5.05 -23.32 -30.10
C GLY A 95 -4.82 -21.81 -30.20
N ILE A 96 -3.81 -21.35 -29.44
CA ILE A 96 -3.33 -19.97 -29.37
C ILE A 96 -2.85 -19.50 -30.75
#